data_AF-A0A960R7G0-F1
#
_entry.id   AF-A0A960R7G0-F1
#
_cell.length_a   1.000
_cell.length_b   1.000
_cell.length_c   1.000
_cell.angle_alpha   90.00
_cell.angle_beta   90.00
_cell.angle_gamma   90.00
#
_symmetry.space_group_name_H-M   'P 1'
#
loop_
_entity.id
_entity.type
_entity.pdbx_description
1 polymer ?
#
loop_
_entity_poly.entity_id
_entity_poly.type
_entity_poly.pdbx_seq_one_letter_code
_entity_poly.pdbx_strand_id
1 'polypeptide(L)'
;VVGRMVVKVKHLGMVNVIAGREVVKELLQDDASPEKIAAELGRLMSDSPARQALQGELADVVATLGGGGAHQQAAEAVVDALGG
;
A
#
# COMPACT_ATOMS: atom_id res chain seq x y z
N VAL A 1 -15.08 -18.88 11.80
CA VAL A 1 -14.28 -19.92 11.09
C VAL A 1 -12.87 -19.37 10.95
N VAL A 2 -11.87 -20.08 11.45
CA VAL A 2 -10.48 -19.61 11.62
C VAL A 2 -9.73 -19.68 10.29
N GLY A 3 -9.51 -18.53 9.64
CA GLY A 3 -8.63 -18.39 8.47
C GLY A 3 -7.25 -17.89 8.89
N ARG A 4 -6.49 -18.69 9.65
CA ARG A 4 -5.15 -18.30 10.12
C ARG A 4 -4.11 -18.63 9.03
N MET A 5 -4.01 -17.79 7.99
CA MET A 5 -2.80 -17.75 7.18
C MET A 5 -1.71 -17.05 7.99
N VAL A 6 -0.76 -17.82 8.52
CA VAL A 6 0.41 -17.27 9.22
C VAL A 6 1.39 -16.75 8.17
N VAL A 7 1.09 -15.60 7.58
CA VAL A 7 2.06 -14.80 6.84
C VAL A 7 2.70 -13.85 7.85
N LYS A 8 4.01 -13.96 8.10
CA LYS A 8 4.76 -13.05 9.00
C LYS A 8 5.02 -11.71 8.30
N VAL A 9 3.97 -11.02 7.89
CA VAL A 9 4.05 -9.67 7.33
C VAL A 9 3.29 -8.72 8.25
N LYS A 10 3.91 -7.58 8.57
CA LYS A 10 3.38 -6.58 9.50
C LYS A 10 2.18 -5.81 8.90
N HIS A 11 2.11 -5.75 7.58
CA HIS A 11 1.11 -5.05 6.79
C HIS A 11 0.71 -5.91 5.59
N LEU A 12 -0.54 -5.81 5.12
CA LEU A 12 -1.01 -6.53 3.93
C LEU A 12 -1.15 -5.64 2.70
N GLY A 13 -1.57 -4.39 2.87
CA GLY A 13 -1.72 -3.45 1.77
C GLY A 13 -0.36 -3.06 1.21
N MET A 14 -0.19 -3.14 -0.11
CA MET A 14 1.09 -2.86 -0.77
C MET A 14 1.68 -1.49 -0.36
N VAL A 15 0.83 -0.47 -0.23
CA VAL A 15 1.22 0.87 0.26
C VAL A 15 1.90 0.78 1.64
N ASN A 16 1.29 0.09 2.59
CA ASN A 16 1.81 -0.04 3.95
C ASN A 16 3.04 -0.94 4.02
N VAL A 17 3.10 -1.97 3.17
CA VAL A 17 4.28 -2.83 3.03
C VAL A 17 5.49 -2.03 2.56
N ILE A 18 5.33 -1.21 1.52
CA ILE A 18 6.40 -0.33 1.01
C ILE A 18 6.79 0.70 2.06
N ALA A 19 5.80 1.31 2.74
CA ALA A 19 6.04 2.35 3.73
C ALA A 19 6.62 1.84 5.07
N GLY A 20 6.50 0.54 5.37
CA GLY A 20 6.89 -0.05 6.66
C GLY A 20 6.02 0.41 7.86
N ARG A 21 4.93 1.13 7.59
CA ARG A 21 3.98 1.69 8.56
C ARG A 21 2.56 1.68 7.99
N GLU A 22 1.56 1.82 8.85
CA GLU A 22 0.17 1.98 8.41
C GLU A 22 -0.02 3.41 7.88
N VAL A 23 -0.10 3.55 6.54
CA VAL A 23 -0.46 4.77 5.81
C VAL A 23 -1.96 4.75 5.51
N VAL A 24 -2.45 3.62 4.98
CA VAL A 24 -3.88 3.38 4.73
C VAL A 24 -4.41 2.44 5.81
N LYS A 25 -5.61 2.74 6.34
CA LYS A 25 -6.27 1.89 7.32
C LYS A 25 -6.53 0.49 6.74
N GLU A 26 -6.00 -0.56 7.38
CA GLU A 26 -6.27 -1.95 7.00
C GLU A 26 -7.43 -2.52 7.83
N LEU A 27 -8.63 -2.55 7.25
CA LEU A 27 -9.82 -3.16 7.85
C LEU A 27 -9.89 -4.63 7.41
N LEU A 28 -9.41 -5.55 8.26
CA LEU A 28 -9.26 -6.98 7.96
C LEU A 28 -10.08 -7.85 8.92
N GLN A 29 -10.58 -8.99 8.44
CA GLN A 29 -11.34 -9.95 9.27
C GLN A 29 -12.49 -9.24 10.01
N ASP A 30 -12.53 -9.30 11.34
CA ASP A 30 -13.56 -8.69 12.18
C ASP A 30 -13.52 -7.14 12.16
N ASP A 31 -12.43 -6.53 11.68
CA ASP A 31 -12.35 -5.09 11.45
C ASP A 31 -12.98 -4.66 10.11
N ALA A 32 -13.18 -5.59 9.17
CA ALA A 32 -13.88 -5.35 7.90
C ALA A 32 -15.41 -5.35 8.08
N SER A 33 -15.91 -4.60 9.05
CA SER A 33 -17.36 -4.46 9.30
C SER A 33 -17.97 -3.28 8.53
N PRO A 34 -19.26 -3.34 8.18
CA PRO A 34 -19.95 -2.23 7.51
C PRO A 34 -19.80 -0.89 8.24
N GLU A 35 -19.89 -0.90 9.57
CA GLU A 35 -19.82 0.29 10.42
C GLU A 35 -18.42 0.93 10.38
N LYS A 36 -17.36 0.11 10.49
CA LYS A 36 -15.97 0.58 10.46
C LYS A 36 -15.59 1.10 9.08
N ILE A 37 -16.04 0.42 8.02
CA ILE A 37 -15.84 0.86 6.64
C ILE A 37 -16.57 2.19 6.40
N ALA A 38 -17.83 2.31 6.80
CA ALA A 38 -18.59 3.54 6.64
C ALA A 38 -17.99 4.72 7.42
N ALA A 39 -17.48 4.47 8.63
CA ALA A 39 -16.81 5.49 9.43
C ALA A 39 -15.51 5.97 8.76
N GLU A 40 -14.69 5.05 8.26
CA GLU A 40 -13.44 5.41 7.57
C GLU A 40 -13.69 6.11 6.24
N LEU A 41 -14.66 5.65 5.46
CA LEU A 41 -15.11 6.36 4.27
C LEU A 41 -15.63 7.74 4.63
N GLY A 42 -16.46 7.88 5.66
CA GLY A 42 -16.97 9.17 6.13
C GLY A 42 -15.87 10.13 6.55
N ARG A 43 -14.78 9.64 7.15
CA ARG A 43 -13.59 10.43 7.49
C ARG A 43 -12.87 10.98 6.26
N LEU A 44 -12.87 10.23 5.16
CA LEU A 44 -12.18 10.56 3.90
C LEU A 44 -13.08 11.26 2.88
N MET A 45 -14.40 11.12 3.00
CA MET A 45 -15.41 11.73 2.16
C MET A 45 -15.67 13.18 2.62
N SER A 46 -15.94 14.06 1.66
CA SER A 46 -15.82 15.53 1.79
C SER A 46 -14.35 15.96 1.83
N ASP A 47 -14.02 17.12 1.24
CA ASP A 47 -12.66 17.66 1.16
C ASP A 47 -12.05 17.90 2.55
N SER A 48 -11.58 16.82 3.17
CA SER A 48 -11.22 16.76 4.56
C SER A 48 -9.70 16.87 4.72
N PRO A 49 -9.21 17.50 5.80
CA PRO A 49 -7.78 17.49 6.12
C PRO A 49 -7.20 16.07 6.18
N ALA A 50 -8.01 15.10 6.60
CA ALA A 50 -7.67 13.68 6.61
C ALA A 50 -7.38 13.12 5.21
N ARG A 51 -8.20 13.46 4.20
CA ARG A 51 -7.97 13.05 2.81
C ARG A 51 -6.71 13.71 2.24
N GLN A 52 -6.52 15.00 2.48
CA GLN A 52 -5.35 15.73 1.98
C GLN A 52 -4.04 15.19 2.58
N ALA A 53 -4.04 14.90 3.88
CA ALA A 53 -2.91 14.25 4.54
C ALA A 53 -2.63 12.87 3.92
N LEU A 54 -3.67 12.03 3.75
CA LEU A 54 -3.51 10.72 3.12
C LEU A 54 -2.97 10.80 1.68
N GLN A 55 -3.41 11.79 0.90
CA GLN A 55 -2.88 12.04 -0.45
C GLN A 55 -1.39 12.39 -0.43
N GLY A 56 -0.97 13.23 0.53
CA GLY A 56 0.44 13.54 0.73
C GLY A 56 1.26 12.31 1.10
N GLU A 57 0.80 11.52 2.06
CA GLU A 57 1.49 10.29 2.45
C GLU A 57 1.56 9.26 1.32
N LEU A 58 0.50 9.14 0.51
CA LEU A 58 0.50 8.29 -0.68
C LEU A 58 1.50 8.79 -1.73
N ALA A 59 1.60 10.10 -1.94
CA ALA A 59 2.58 10.69 -2.85
C ALA A 59 4.01 10.42 -2.38
N ASP A 60 4.28 10.54 -1.08
CA ASP A 60 5.57 10.22 -0.48
C ASP A 60 5.95 8.75 -0.71
N VAL A 61 5.00 7.83 -0.49
CA VAL A 61 5.22 6.39 -0.77
C VAL A 61 5.52 6.16 -2.25
N VAL A 62 4.76 6.78 -3.16
CA VAL A 62 4.99 6.65 -4.60
C VAL A 62 6.37 7.19 -5.00
N ALA A 63 6.82 8.29 -4.39
CA ALA A 63 8.15 8.84 -4.65
C ALA A 63 9.29 7.87 -4.29
N THR A 64 9.07 6.92 -3.37
CA THR A 64 10.06 5.87 -3.04
C THR A 64 10.18 4.77 -4.10
N LEU A 65 9.19 4.62 -4.99
CA LEU A 65 9.16 3.56 -6.00
C LEU A 65 10.00 3.89 -7.26
N GLY A 66 10.56 5.08 -7.34
CA GLY A 66 11.36 5.56 -8.47
C GLY A 66 10.53 6.07 -9.64
N GLY A 67 11.20 6.33 -10.77
CA GLY A 67 10.62 7.03 -11.94
C GLY A 67 9.96 6.15 -13.00
N GLY A 68 9.64 4.88 -12.68
CA GLY A 68 9.16 3.90 -13.65
C GLY A 68 10.29 3.20 -14.42
N GLY A 69 9.96 2.56 -15.56
CA GLY A 69 10.93 1.83 -16.38
C GLY A 69 11.39 0.48 -15.81
N ALA A 70 10.73 -0.01 -14.76
CA ALA A 70 11.11 -1.26 -14.08
C ALA A 70 11.21 -2.47 -15.03
N HIS A 71 10.35 -2.56 -16.04
CA HIS A 71 10.40 -3.63 -17.04
C HIS A 71 11.62 -3.51 -17.97
N GLN A 72 12.01 -2.29 -18.35
CA GLN A 72 13.21 -2.04 -19.16
C GLN A 72 14.48 -2.36 -18.35
N GLN A 73 14.55 -1.87 -17.10
CA GLN A 73 15.66 -2.18 -16.18
C GLN A 73 15.78 -3.68 -15.93
N ALA A 74 14.64 -4.39 -15.79
CA ALA A 74 14.64 -5.83 -15.66
C ALA A 74 15.15 -6.53 -16.93
N ALA A 75 14.75 -6.07 -18.12
CA ALA A 75 15.23 -6.61 -19.38
C ALA A 75 16.75 -6.41 -19.54
N GLU A 76 17.25 -5.20 -19.25
CA GLU A 76 18.69 -4.90 -19.27
C GLU A 76 19.46 -5.76 -18.27
N ALA A 77 18.98 -5.90 -17.04
CA ALA A 77 19.61 -6.75 -16.04
C ALA A 77 19.69 -8.23 -16.45
N VAL A 78 18.68 -8.73 -17.18
CA VAL A 78 18.70 -10.10 -17.73
C VAL A 78 19.74 -10.23 -18.84
N VAL A 79 19.84 -9.24 -19.73
CA VAL A 79 20.87 -9.22 -20.79
C VAL A 79 22.27 -9.20 -20.19
N ASP A 80 22.52 -8.32 -19.22
CA ASP A 80 23.81 -8.23 -18.51
C ASP A 80 24.17 -9.55 -17.80
N ALA A 81 23.19 -10.18 -17.13
CA ALA A 81 23.40 -11.45 -16.42
C ALA A 81 23.72 -12.64 -17.36
N LEU A 82 23.29 -12.58 -18.61
CA LEU A 82 23.62 -13.57 -19.65
C LEU A 82 24.97 -13.30 -20.33
N GLY A 83 25.68 -12.26 -19.89
CA GLY A 83 26.99 -11.88 -20.40
C GLY A 83 26.89 -11.09 -21.69
N GLY A 84 26.09 -10.01 -21.68
CA GLY A 84 26.15 -8.95 -22.70
C GLY A 84 27.59 -8.59 -23.10
#